data_AF-A0A7Z9UDA9-F1
#
_entry.id   AF-A0A7Z9UDA9-F1
#
_cell.length_a   1.000
_cell.length_b   1.000
_cell.length_c   1.000
_cell.angle_alpha   90.00
_cell.angle_beta   90.00
_cell.angle_gamma   90.00
#
_symmetry.space_group_name_H-M   'P 1'
#
loop_
_entity.id
_entity.type
_entity.pdbx_description
1 polymer ?
#
loop_
_entity_poly.entity_id
_entity_poly.type
_entity_poly.pdbx_seq_one_letter_code
_entity_poly.pdbx_strand_id
1 'polypeptide(L)'
;MSKNKGLTLSEIVMALGLLTVISLAVIGVFTKLLSASTKNTDRTAAHLLAQSALDKAARQGPPDWGFGLSGSTGTASISDKLSTNNDQTETEFTTTITVGKVTDADPKIYLGNLYDVTVSVSWWGKKRQGLGRLSTETSRTVYIRQ
;
A
#
# COMPACT_ATOMS: atom_id res chain seq x y z
N MET A 1 53.17 30.21 27.78
CA MET A 1 52.20 30.21 28.89
C MET A 1 50.91 29.55 28.39
N SER A 2 50.81 28.22 28.46
CA SER A 2 49.60 27.49 28.04
C SER A 2 48.56 27.58 29.16
N LYS A 3 47.52 28.38 28.94
CA LYS A 3 46.37 28.43 29.84
C LYS A 3 45.60 27.12 29.65
N ASN A 4 45.91 26.11 30.47
CA ASN A 4 45.06 24.92 30.61
C ASN A 4 43.75 25.37 31.27
N LYS A 5 42.78 25.79 30.46
CA LYS A 5 41.42 26.04 30.91
C LYS A 5 40.78 24.67 31.13
N GLY A 6 40.77 24.21 32.38
CA GLY A 6 39.95 23.08 32.78
C GLY A 6 38.47 23.41 32.57
N LEU A 7 37.69 22.43 32.11
CA LEU A 7 36.25 22.58 31.92
C LEU A 7 35.60 23.06 33.23
N THR A 8 34.83 24.13 33.15
CA THR A 8 34.10 24.61 34.33
C THR A 8 32.91 23.68 34.61
N LEU A 9 32.56 23.47 35.89
CA LEU A 9 31.42 22.60 36.27
C LEU A 9 30.11 23.03 35.57
N SER A 10 29.91 24.34 35.39
CA SER A 10 28.79 24.91 34.65
C SER A 10 28.77 24.51 33.17
N GLU A 11 29.93 24.41 32.54
CA GLU A 11 30.08 24.03 31.14
C GLU A 11 29.80 22.54 30.94
N ILE A 12 30.17 21.69 31.90
CA ILE A 12 29.81 20.26 31.91
C ILE A 12 28.29 20.09 32.02
N VAL A 13 27.65 20.81 32.95
CA VAL A 13 26.19 20.73 33.16
C VAL A 13 25.44 21.24 31.93
N MET A 14 25.89 22.35 31.31
CA MET A 14 25.32 22.84 30.05
C MET A 14 25.49 21.84 28.91
N ALA A 15 26.68 21.25 28.76
CA ALA A 15 26.94 20.27 27.71
C ALA A 15 26.05 19.03 27.85
N LEU A 16 25.87 18.53 29.08
CA LEU A 16 24.96 17.40 29.35
C LEU A 16 23.50 17.74 29.05
N GLY A 17 23.05 18.94 29.42
CA GLY A 17 21.71 19.44 29.08
C GLY A 17 21.50 19.50 27.56
N LEU A 18 22.45 20.08 26.84
CA LEU A 18 22.40 20.18 25.38
C LEU A 18 22.40 18.79 24.72
N LEU A 19 23.24 17.87 25.19
CA LEU A 19 23.33 16.51 24.69
C LEU A 19 22.01 15.76 24.88
N THR A 20 21.32 15.99 26.00
CA THR A 20 20.00 15.39 26.27
C THR A 20 18.96 15.89 25.28
N VAL A 21 18.92 17.21 25.03
CA VAL A 21 17.99 17.81 24.05
C VAL A 21 18.24 17.29 22.64
N ILE A 22 19.51 17.23 22.23
CA ILE A 22 19.90 16.69 20.92
C ILE A 22 19.47 15.22 20.80
N SER A 23 19.71 14.42 21.84
CA SER A 23 19.36 13.00 21.84
C SER A 23 17.85 12.79 21.67
N LEU A 24 17.03 13.56 22.39
CA LEU A 24 15.57 13.51 22.26
C LEU A 24 15.10 13.93 20.86
N ALA A 25 15.72 14.98 20.28
CA ALA A 25 15.40 15.41 18.93
C ALA A 25 15.72 14.31 17.90
N VAL A 26 16.86 13.65 18.03
CA VAL A 26 17.30 12.55 17.16
C VAL A 26 16.33 11.37 17.25
N ILE A 27 15.95 10.94 18.46
CA ILE A 27 14.96 9.87 18.68
C ILE A 27 13.62 10.23 18.01
N GLY A 28 13.18 11.48 18.17
CA GLY A 28 11.96 11.97 17.52
C GLY A 28 12.01 11.85 16.00
N VAL A 29 13.13 12.27 15.37
CA VAL A 29 13.34 12.17 13.93
C VAL A 29 13.35 10.71 13.48
N PHE A 30 14.09 9.83 14.16
CA PHE A 30 14.13 8.40 13.80
C PHE A 30 12.78 7.72 13.92
N THR A 31 11.99 8.05 14.93
CA THR A 31 10.62 7.52 15.09
C THR A 31 9.72 7.92 13.92
N LYS A 32 9.83 9.17 13.46
CA LYS A 32 9.10 9.66 12.29
C LYS A 32 9.56 8.99 11.00
N LEU A 33 10.87 8.81 10.83
CA LEU A 33 11.44 8.11 9.66
C LEU A 33 10.99 6.65 9.61
N LEU A 34 11.05 5.93 10.73
CA LEU A 34 10.58 4.55 10.83
C LEU A 34 9.10 4.45 10.44
N SER A 35 8.27 5.34 11.00
CA SER A 35 6.85 5.40 10.68
C SER A 35 6.59 5.69 9.20
N ALA A 36 7.38 6.56 8.57
CA ALA A 36 7.28 6.85 7.15
C ALA A 36 7.72 5.66 6.28
N SER A 37 8.77 4.94 6.70
CA SER A 37 9.27 3.74 6.04
C SER A 37 8.21 2.64 6.02
N THR A 38 7.60 2.32 7.16
CA THR A 38 6.52 1.31 7.26
C THR A 38 5.37 1.64 6.31
N LYS A 39 4.90 2.90 6.29
CA LYS A 39 3.84 3.34 5.38
C LYS A 39 4.22 3.13 3.91
N ASN A 40 5.46 3.39 3.53
CA ASN A 40 5.92 3.23 2.16
C ASN A 40 6.02 1.74 1.77
N THR A 41 6.46 0.89 2.68
CA THR A 41 6.47 -0.56 2.51
C THR A 41 5.05 -1.10 2.29
N ASP A 42 4.10 -0.76 3.16
CA ASP A 42 2.72 -1.22 3.04
C ASP A 42 2.06 -0.76 1.74
N ARG A 43 2.32 0.48 1.34
CA ARG A 43 1.82 1.02 0.06
C ARG A 43 2.41 0.27 -1.13
N THR A 44 3.69 -0.06 -1.09
CA THR A 44 4.36 -0.83 -2.14
C THR A 44 3.78 -2.24 -2.22
N ALA A 45 3.60 -2.91 -1.06
CA ALA A 45 2.96 -4.22 -0.99
C ALA A 45 1.52 -4.18 -1.55
N ALA A 46 0.72 -3.18 -1.18
CA ALA A 46 -0.62 -3.00 -1.70
C ALA A 46 -0.65 -2.80 -3.23
N HIS A 47 0.31 -2.03 -3.78
CA HIS A 47 0.42 -1.85 -5.23
C HIS A 47 0.77 -3.15 -5.96
N LEU A 48 1.69 -3.95 -5.40
CA LEU A 48 2.06 -5.25 -5.95
C LEU A 48 0.89 -6.25 -5.88
N LEU A 49 0.16 -6.27 -4.77
CA LEU A 49 -1.05 -7.08 -4.63
C LEU A 49 -2.12 -6.67 -5.65
N ALA A 50 -2.35 -5.36 -5.83
CA ALA A 50 -3.33 -4.86 -6.79
C ALA A 50 -2.98 -5.25 -8.23
N GLN A 51 -1.70 -5.10 -8.62
CA GLN A 51 -1.22 -5.49 -9.95
C GLN A 51 -1.30 -7.01 -10.16
N SER A 52 -0.86 -7.80 -9.18
CA SER A 52 -0.92 -9.26 -9.24
C SER A 52 -2.36 -9.77 -9.35
N ALA A 53 -3.29 -9.21 -8.57
CA ALA A 53 -4.69 -9.54 -8.64
C ALA A 53 -5.33 -9.12 -9.98
N LEU A 54 -4.97 -7.95 -10.50
CA LEU A 54 -5.43 -7.49 -11.81
C LEU A 54 -4.92 -8.39 -12.94
N ASP A 55 -3.64 -8.78 -12.92
CA ASP A 55 -3.07 -9.69 -13.91
C ASP A 55 -3.68 -11.09 -13.81
N LYS A 56 -3.96 -11.58 -12.59
CA LYS A 56 -4.64 -12.87 -12.38
C LYS A 56 -6.06 -12.83 -12.94
N ALA A 57 -6.84 -11.81 -12.62
CA ALA A 57 -8.20 -11.64 -13.14
C ALA A 57 -8.21 -11.52 -14.67
N ALA A 58 -7.30 -10.72 -15.24
CA ALA A 58 -7.18 -10.56 -16.69
C ALA A 58 -6.78 -11.85 -17.42
N ARG A 59 -5.98 -12.72 -16.78
CA ARG A 59 -5.61 -14.03 -17.33
C ARG A 59 -6.74 -15.05 -17.28
N GLN A 60 -7.56 -15.03 -16.22
CA GLN A 60 -8.68 -15.95 -16.08
C GLN A 60 -9.83 -15.57 -17.02
N GLY A 61 -10.19 -14.28 -17.04
CA GLY A 61 -11.27 -13.78 -17.88
C GLY A 61 -12.67 -14.29 -17.45
N PRO A 62 -13.72 -13.94 -18.19
CA PRO A 62 -15.07 -14.40 -17.93
C PRO A 62 -15.21 -15.88 -18.31
N PRO A 63 -16.12 -16.63 -17.67
CA PRO A 63 -17.09 -16.16 -16.68
C PRO A 63 -16.59 -16.17 -15.22
N ASP A 64 -15.35 -16.57 -14.97
CA ASP A 64 -14.78 -16.64 -13.62
C ASP A 64 -13.49 -15.83 -13.55
N TRP A 65 -13.62 -14.58 -13.13
CA TRP A 65 -12.51 -13.64 -12.95
C TRP A 65 -11.66 -13.97 -11.69
N GLY A 66 -11.95 -15.09 -11.03
CA GLY A 66 -11.36 -15.49 -9.76
C GLY A 66 -12.01 -14.78 -8.57
N PHE A 67 -11.41 -14.99 -7.39
CA PHE A 67 -11.80 -14.27 -6.16
C PHE A 67 -13.26 -14.45 -5.74
N GLY A 68 -13.90 -15.54 -6.18
CA GLY A 68 -15.31 -15.83 -5.92
C GLY A 68 -16.29 -15.06 -6.82
N LEU A 69 -15.82 -14.36 -7.86
CA LEU A 69 -16.68 -13.76 -8.88
C LEU A 69 -17.23 -14.82 -9.82
N SER A 70 -18.52 -15.11 -9.71
CA SER A 70 -19.24 -15.89 -10.72
C SER A 70 -20.01 -14.96 -11.66
N GLY A 71 -19.70 -15.01 -12.96
CA GLY A 71 -20.37 -14.24 -14.01
C GLY A 71 -19.45 -13.28 -14.76
N SER A 72 -19.96 -12.70 -15.85
CA SER A 72 -19.17 -11.82 -16.71
C SER A 72 -18.86 -10.45 -16.10
N THR A 73 -19.60 -10.03 -15.07
CA THR A 73 -19.49 -8.73 -14.40
C THR A 73 -19.85 -8.86 -12.92
N GLY A 74 -19.30 -8.00 -12.08
CA GLY A 74 -19.64 -7.99 -10.65
C GLY A 74 -18.54 -7.41 -9.78
N THR A 75 -18.75 -7.44 -8.47
CA THR A 75 -17.76 -7.05 -7.47
C THR A 75 -17.56 -8.17 -6.47
N ALA A 76 -16.31 -8.52 -6.18
CA ALA A 76 -15.97 -9.39 -5.05
C ALA A 76 -14.83 -8.80 -4.24
N SER A 77 -14.68 -9.30 -3.02
CA SER A 77 -13.59 -8.90 -2.13
C SER A 77 -13.06 -10.09 -1.38
N ILE A 78 -11.73 -10.17 -1.27
CA ILE A 78 -11.03 -11.11 -0.42
C ILE A 78 -10.15 -10.32 0.55
N SER A 79 -10.09 -10.77 1.80
CA SER A 79 -9.16 -10.22 2.78
C SER A 79 -8.10 -11.27 3.07
N ASP A 80 -6.84 -10.89 2.92
CA ASP A 80 -5.69 -11.71 3.27
C ASP A 80 -4.79 -10.95 4.23
N LYS A 81 -4.22 -11.67 5.20
CA LYS A 81 -3.22 -11.13 6.12
C LYS A 81 -1.84 -11.35 5.53
N LEU A 82 -1.09 -10.26 5.38
CA LEU A 82 0.27 -10.31 4.88
C LEU A 82 1.22 -9.69 5.89
N SER A 83 2.33 -10.38 6.16
CA SER A 83 3.42 -9.81 6.92
C SER A 83 4.28 -8.94 6.00
N THR A 84 4.12 -7.61 6.09
CA THR A 84 4.90 -6.64 5.29
C THR A 84 6.19 -6.22 5.98
N ASN A 85 6.33 -6.51 7.28
CA ASN A 85 7.54 -6.28 8.06
C ASN A 85 7.85 -7.49 8.94
N ASN A 86 9.14 -7.72 9.17
CA ASN A 86 9.68 -8.94 9.77
C ASN A 86 9.33 -9.18 11.26
N ASP A 87 8.40 -8.47 11.90
CA ASP A 87 8.04 -8.82 13.28
C ASP A 87 6.66 -8.32 13.72
N GLN A 88 5.89 -9.29 14.24
CA GLN A 88 4.77 -9.19 15.20
C GLN A 88 3.45 -8.54 14.80
N THR A 89 3.33 -7.81 13.69
CA THR A 89 2.03 -7.26 13.26
C THR A 89 1.73 -7.59 11.81
N GLU A 90 0.81 -8.55 11.61
CA GLU A 90 0.25 -8.84 10.30
C GLU A 90 -0.61 -7.66 9.84
N THR A 91 -0.37 -7.17 8.62
CA THR A 91 -1.23 -6.18 8.00
C THR A 91 -2.28 -6.90 7.19
N GLU A 92 -3.55 -6.68 7.53
CA GLU A 92 -4.67 -7.19 6.76
C GLU A 92 -4.93 -6.30 5.55
N PHE A 93 -4.83 -6.89 4.36
CA PHE A 93 -5.14 -6.27 3.08
C PHE A 93 -6.44 -6.83 2.54
N THR A 94 -7.41 -5.96 2.28
CA THR A 94 -8.64 -6.29 1.58
C THR A 94 -8.49 -5.90 0.11
N THR A 95 -8.51 -6.90 -0.76
CA THR A 95 -8.51 -6.75 -2.21
C THR A 95 -9.93 -6.84 -2.73
N THR A 96 -10.43 -5.77 -3.33
CA THR A 96 -11.73 -5.67 -4.00
C THR A 96 -11.51 -5.63 -5.50
N ILE A 97 -12.21 -6.48 -6.24
CA ILE A 97 -12.20 -6.50 -7.71
C ILE A 97 -13.60 -6.15 -8.19
N THR A 98 -13.66 -5.22 -9.13
CA THR A 98 -14.89 -4.79 -9.83
C THR A 98 -14.68 -4.97 -11.31
N VAL A 99 -15.58 -5.72 -11.95
CA VAL A 99 -15.58 -5.94 -13.40
C VAL A 99 -16.85 -5.35 -14.00
N GLY A 100 -16.66 -4.37 -14.89
CA GLY A 100 -17.73 -3.81 -15.71
C GLY A 100 -17.60 -4.27 -17.16
N LYS A 101 -18.73 -4.46 -17.84
CA LYS A 101 -18.73 -4.67 -19.30
C LYS A 101 -18.84 -3.30 -19.98
N VAL A 102 -17.89 -2.99 -20.85
CA VAL A 102 -17.81 -1.68 -21.53
C VAL A 102 -18.58 -1.72 -22.84
N THR A 103 -18.42 -2.78 -23.64
CA THR A 103 -19.06 -2.90 -24.96
C THR A 103 -19.25 -4.36 -25.33
N ASP A 104 -20.39 -4.67 -25.95
CA ASP A 104 -20.66 -5.95 -26.59
C ASP A 104 -19.85 -6.12 -27.88
N ALA A 105 -19.47 -7.35 -28.21
CA ALA A 105 -18.82 -7.64 -29.47
C ALA A 105 -19.68 -7.12 -30.65
N ASP A 106 -19.14 -6.20 -31.45
CA ASP A 106 -19.84 -5.75 -32.66
C ASP A 106 -19.76 -6.88 -33.70
N PRO A 107 -20.91 -7.42 -34.18
CA PRO A 107 -20.92 -8.47 -35.18
C PRO A 107 -20.25 -8.07 -36.50
N LYS A 108 -20.02 -6.77 -36.75
CA LYS A 108 -19.32 -6.26 -37.93
C LYS A 108 -17.80 -6.17 -37.77
N ILE A 109 -17.30 -6.08 -36.53
CA ILE A 109 -15.88 -5.79 -36.28
C ILE A 109 -15.12 -7.03 -35.79
N TYR A 110 -15.79 -8.14 -35.49
CA TYR A 110 -15.18 -9.37 -34.90
C TYR A 110 -14.28 -9.07 -33.71
N LEU A 111 -14.49 -7.90 -33.10
CA LEU A 111 -13.85 -7.49 -31.87
C LEU A 111 -14.75 -8.06 -30.77
N GLY A 112 -14.32 -9.10 -30.06
CA GLY A 112 -15.00 -9.68 -28.90
C GLY A 112 -15.35 -8.66 -27.80
N ASN A 113 -15.76 -9.16 -26.64
CA ASN A 113 -16.30 -8.30 -25.58
C ASN A 113 -15.20 -7.48 -24.91
N LEU A 114 -15.52 -6.22 -24.58
CA LEU A 114 -14.64 -5.32 -23.85
C LEU A 114 -15.08 -5.23 -22.38
N TYR A 115 -14.15 -5.49 -21.48
CA TYR A 115 -14.37 -5.41 -20.03
C TYR A 115 -13.42 -4.40 -19.41
N ASP A 116 -13.88 -3.68 -18.40
CA ASP A 116 -13.02 -2.88 -17.53
C ASP A 116 -12.89 -3.57 -16.18
N VAL A 117 -11.65 -3.92 -15.83
CA VAL A 117 -11.32 -4.61 -14.58
C VAL A 117 -10.62 -3.61 -13.68
N THR A 118 -11.25 -3.29 -12.56
CA THR A 118 -10.71 -2.40 -11.53
C THR A 118 -10.42 -3.20 -10.27
N VAL A 119 -9.19 -3.09 -9.76
CA VAL A 119 -8.77 -3.70 -8.51
C VAL A 119 -8.39 -2.62 -7.52
N SER A 120 -9.03 -2.64 -6.35
CA SER A 120 -8.73 -1.78 -5.22
C SER A 120 -8.19 -2.60 -4.06
N VAL A 121 -7.06 -2.20 -3.48
CA VAL A 121 -6.51 -2.83 -2.27
C VAL A 121 -6.52 -1.79 -1.16
N SER A 122 -7.09 -2.15 0.00
CA SER A 122 -7.14 -1.29 1.18
C SER A 122 -6.65 -2.01 2.42
N TRP A 123 -6.06 -1.28 3.35
CA TRP A 123 -5.58 -1.82 4.62
C TRP A 123 -5.93 -0.91 5.79
N TRP A 124 -6.02 -1.48 6.99
CA TRP A 124 -6.36 -0.77 8.24
C TRP A 124 -7.60 0.14 8.15
N GLY A 125 -8.61 -0.29 7.38
CA GLY A 125 -9.92 0.37 7.31
C GLY A 125 -9.96 1.68 6.53
N LYS A 126 -9.42 1.72 5.29
CA LYS A 126 -9.50 2.80 4.26
C LYS A 126 -9.02 4.22 4.65
N LYS A 127 -9.24 4.67 5.89
CA LYS A 127 -8.85 5.97 6.46
C LYS A 127 -8.49 5.79 7.93
N ARG A 128 -7.31 6.26 8.32
CA ARG A 128 -6.88 6.38 9.73
C ARG A 128 -6.25 7.75 9.96
N GLN A 129 -6.59 8.39 11.07
CA GLN A 129 -6.13 9.75 11.40
C GLN A 129 -4.59 9.78 11.42
N GLY A 130 -3.99 10.72 10.67
CA GLY A 130 -2.53 10.85 10.55
C GLY A 130 -1.83 9.89 9.56
N LEU A 131 -2.57 9.00 8.88
CA LEU A 131 -2.01 8.04 7.92
C LEU A 131 -2.41 8.30 6.45
N GLY A 132 -3.38 9.18 6.20
CA GLY A 132 -3.81 9.52 4.84
C GLY A 132 -4.65 8.42 4.19
N ARG A 133 -4.54 8.28 2.87
CA ARG A 133 -5.29 7.27 2.10
C ARG A 133 -4.59 5.91 2.21
N LEU A 134 -5.27 4.95 2.83
CA LEU A 134 -4.81 3.57 3.00
C LEU A 134 -5.47 2.66 1.98
N SER A 135 -5.45 3.11 0.73
CA SER A 135 -5.93 2.35 -0.39
C SER A 135 -5.17 2.71 -1.67
N THR A 136 -5.01 1.69 -2.50
CA THR A 136 -4.52 1.81 -3.86
C THR A 136 -5.54 1.22 -4.81
N GLU A 137 -5.55 1.72 -6.04
CA GLU A 137 -6.48 1.31 -7.07
C GLU A 137 -5.75 1.27 -8.40
N THR A 138 -6.02 0.22 -9.17
CA THR A 138 -5.48 0.04 -10.51
C THR A 138 -6.58 -0.53 -11.40
N SER A 139 -6.66 -0.05 -12.63
CA SER A 139 -7.64 -0.53 -13.59
C SER A 139 -6.97 -0.87 -14.92
N ARG A 140 -7.58 -1.82 -15.64
CA ARG A 140 -7.17 -2.21 -16.98
C ARG A 140 -8.39 -2.63 -17.77
N THR A 141 -8.50 -2.10 -18.97
CA THR A 141 -9.46 -2.56 -19.95
C THR A 141 -8.91 -3.81 -20.65
N VAL A 142 -9.67 -4.90 -20.62
CA VAL A 142 -9.31 -6.20 -21.18
C VAL A 142 -10.26 -6.53 -22.31
N TYR A 143 -9.69 -6.97 -23.43
CA TYR A 143 -10.42 -7.39 -24.61
C TYR A 143 -10.41 -8.93 -24.69
N ILE A 144 -11.59 -9.53 -24.91
CA ILE A 144 -11.76 -10.98 -24.83
C ILE A 144 -12.53 -11.48 -26.06
N ARG A 145 -11.81 -12.18 -26.94
CA ARG A 145 -12.37 -12.83 -28.13
C ARG A 145 -12.95 -14.18 -27.73
N GLN A 146 -14.26 -14.34 -27.90
CA GLN A 146 -14.96 -15.63 -27.73
C GLN A 146 -14.86 -16.47 -29.00
#